data_AF-A0A8T6P731-F1
#
_entry.id   AF-A0A8T6P731-F1
#
_cell.length_a   1.000
_cell.length_b   1.000
_cell.length_c   1.000
_cell.angle_alpha   90.00
_cell.angle_beta   90.00
_cell.angle_gamma   90.00
#
_symmetry.space_group_name_H-M   'P 1'
#
loop_
_entity.id
_entity.type
_entity.pdbx_description
1 polymer ?
#
loop_
_entity_poly.entity_id
_entity_poly.type
_entity_poly.pdbx_seq_one_letter_code
_entity_poly.pdbx_strand_id
1 'polypeptide(L)'
;MRVRLVCIGLCIITLSACAAPTSRDSAATVDAVYARITEQAQSGEPLDPVLATSEAGEVAEAEESSDEATPEPENTPTPTPTPPDFRTSPLSLPRCTVDLTIDAQRSDWALEAAASLNISLEANTFGPSNWDGTQDSSGIVQLCWTDDDLFLFATVTDDRHVQTQSGLTAWQGDEIELVFDSNLRGDFFDEVWDDDDTQIGLSPGDFISRDPSGVRYQPQGQENLPVDIVAIREFGEGGSYDLEAQVPWSVFSTNPQSGESYGLCIAISDNDQPGEALQQSMVSHCQGLIITDPTTWITITLTG
;
A
#
# COMPACT_ATOMS: atom_id res chain seq x y z
N MET A 1 83.86 -4.42 -17.51
CA MET A 1 84.07 -5.38 -16.40
C MET A 1 83.73 -4.70 -15.09
N ARG A 2 82.50 -4.89 -14.61
CA ARG A 2 82.03 -4.70 -13.22
C ARG A 2 80.69 -5.45 -13.14
N VAL A 3 80.75 -6.63 -12.54
CA VAL A 3 79.61 -7.53 -12.30
C VAL A 3 78.89 -7.05 -11.05
N ARG A 4 77.57 -6.89 -11.11
CA ARG A 4 76.69 -6.98 -9.93
C ARG A 4 75.46 -7.80 -10.27
N LEU A 5 75.43 -8.97 -9.66
CA LEU A 5 74.31 -9.89 -9.51
C LEU A 5 73.22 -9.19 -8.67
N VAL A 6 71.97 -9.15 -9.13
CA VAL A 6 70.80 -8.94 -8.25
C VAL A 6 69.65 -9.85 -8.71
N CYS A 7 69.02 -10.44 -7.71
CA CYS A 7 68.19 -11.63 -7.69
C CYS A 7 66.88 -11.54 -8.49
N ILE A 8 66.51 -12.69 -9.05
CA ILE A 8 65.19 -13.02 -9.59
C ILE A 8 64.23 -13.22 -8.40
N GLY A 9 63.26 -12.32 -8.22
CA GLY A 9 62.14 -12.47 -7.30
C GLY A 9 60.90 -12.94 -8.07
N LEU A 10 60.56 -14.21 -7.90
CA LEU A 10 59.34 -14.83 -8.44
C LEU A 10 58.15 -14.35 -7.59
N CYS A 11 57.34 -13.42 -8.12
CA CYS A 11 56.11 -12.98 -7.45
C CYS A 11 54.96 -13.91 -7.85
N ILE A 12 54.62 -14.84 -6.95
CA ILE A 12 53.44 -15.70 -7.05
C ILE A 12 52.23 -14.82 -6.72
N ILE A 13 51.46 -14.44 -7.73
CA ILE A 13 50.16 -13.78 -7.55
C ILE A 13 49.16 -14.89 -7.24
N THR A 14 48.83 -15.07 -5.96
CA THR A 14 47.68 -15.86 -5.54
C THR A 14 46.41 -15.08 -5.87
N LEU A 15 45.61 -15.58 -6.83
CA LEU A 15 44.24 -15.13 -7.01
C LEU A 15 43.45 -15.52 -5.75
N SER A 16 43.17 -14.54 -4.89
CA SER A 16 42.07 -14.65 -3.93
C SER A 16 40.77 -14.54 -4.71
N ALA A 17 40.09 -15.66 -4.90
CA ALA A 17 38.69 -15.67 -5.27
C ALA A 17 37.92 -14.99 -4.13
N CYS A 18 37.47 -13.75 -4.33
CA CYS A 18 36.39 -13.21 -3.53
C CYS A 18 35.15 -14.07 -3.81
N ALA A 19 34.79 -14.90 -2.84
CA ALA A 19 33.46 -15.47 -2.78
C ALA A 19 32.47 -14.31 -2.75
N ALA A 20 31.66 -14.17 -3.79
CA ALA A 20 30.48 -13.33 -3.75
C ALA A 20 29.60 -13.80 -2.58
N PRO A 21 29.04 -12.92 -1.75
CA PRO A 21 28.08 -13.33 -0.75
C PRO A 21 26.87 -13.90 -1.46
N THR A 22 26.71 -15.22 -1.32
CA THR A 22 25.56 -16.00 -1.74
C THR A 22 24.28 -15.41 -1.15
N SER A 23 23.26 -15.29 -1.99
CA SER A 23 21.89 -14.81 -1.78
C SER A 23 21.12 -15.48 -0.63
N ARG A 24 21.47 -15.16 0.62
CA ARG A 24 20.69 -15.50 1.81
C ARG A 24 20.49 -14.24 2.65
N ASP A 25 19.55 -13.39 2.23
CA ASP A 25 18.93 -12.41 3.14
C ASP A 25 17.68 -11.71 2.60
N SER A 26 17.13 -12.08 1.44
CA SER A 26 15.90 -11.42 0.95
C SER A 26 14.69 -11.67 1.86
N ALA A 27 14.49 -12.89 2.35
CA ALA A 27 13.35 -13.21 3.22
C ALA A 27 13.42 -12.54 4.60
N ALA A 28 14.59 -12.51 5.24
CA ALA A 28 14.77 -11.87 6.55
C ALA A 28 14.63 -10.33 6.50
N THR A 29 14.92 -9.72 5.34
CA THR A 29 14.73 -8.29 5.13
C THR A 29 13.27 -7.97 4.86
N VAL A 30 12.57 -8.84 4.13
CA VAL A 30 11.13 -8.75 3.85
C VAL A 30 10.31 -8.86 5.14
N ASP A 31 10.58 -9.86 6.00
CA ASP A 31 9.90 -10.01 7.31
C ASP A 31 10.14 -8.79 8.24
N ALA A 32 11.32 -8.19 8.18
CA ALA A 32 11.65 -7.00 8.97
C ALA A 32 10.99 -5.72 8.43
N VAL A 33 10.80 -5.61 7.11
CA VAL A 33 10.01 -4.55 6.48
C VAL A 33 8.55 -4.68 6.89
N TYR A 34 7.98 -5.90 6.81
CA TYR A 34 6.61 -6.16 7.26
C TYR A 34 6.42 -5.83 8.73
N ALA A 35 7.32 -6.26 9.60
CA ALA A 35 7.24 -5.95 11.03
C ALA A 35 7.19 -4.44 11.30
N ARG A 36 7.89 -3.61 10.50
CA ARG A 36 7.84 -2.15 10.62
C ARG A 36 6.56 -1.54 10.08
N ILE A 37 6.08 -1.99 8.91
CA ILE A 37 4.79 -1.55 8.35
C ILE A 37 3.67 -1.88 9.35
N THR A 38 3.70 -3.09 9.94
CA THR A 38 2.77 -3.52 11.00
C THR A 38 2.92 -2.69 12.27
N GLU A 39 4.13 -2.42 12.76
CA GLU A 39 4.38 -1.56 13.93
C GLU A 39 3.87 -0.12 13.71
N GLN A 40 4.02 0.43 12.50
CA GLN A 40 3.50 1.75 12.15
C GLN A 40 1.97 1.77 12.13
N ALA A 41 1.33 0.77 11.51
CA ALA A 41 -0.12 0.62 11.47
C ALA A 41 -0.75 0.51 12.87
N GLN A 42 -0.06 -0.13 13.82
CA GLN A 42 -0.51 -0.26 15.21
C GLN A 42 -0.32 1.00 16.06
N SER A 43 0.46 1.98 15.60
CA SER A 43 0.72 3.23 16.34
C SER A 43 -0.30 4.34 16.04
N GLY A 44 -1.21 4.14 15.08
CA GLY A 44 -2.38 4.98 14.87
C GLY A 44 -3.41 4.71 15.97
N GLU A 45 -3.44 5.57 17.00
CA GLU A 45 -4.47 5.49 18.04
C GLU A 45 -5.87 5.61 17.40
N PRO A 46 -6.79 4.65 17.61
CA PRO A 46 -8.16 4.77 17.13
C PRO A 46 -8.83 5.99 17.74
N LEU A 47 -9.58 6.75 16.94
CA LEU A 47 -10.50 7.76 17.46
C LEU A 47 -11.54 7.06 18.35
N ASP A 48 -11.54 7.39 19.65
CA ASP A 48 -12.46 6.87 20.67
C ASP A 48 -13.92 6.86 20.19
N PRO A 49 -14.58 5.70 20.03
CA PRO A 49 -16.02 5.67 19.92
C PRO A 49 -16.63 5.97 21.29
N VAL A 50 -17.42 7.05 21.36
CA VAL A 50 -18.22 7.45 22.52
C VAL A 50 -19.04 6.26 23.04
N LEU A 51 -18.60 5.68 24.16
CA LEU A 51 -19.26 4.58 24.86
C LEU A 51 -20.61 5.05 25.43
N ALA A 52 -21.69 4.52 24.86
CA ALA A 52 -23.00 4.53 25.51
C ALA A 52 -23.02 3.46 26.61
N THR A 53 -23.03 3.93 27.86
CA THR A 53 -23.14 3.13 29.08
C THR A 53 -24.43 2.30 29.10
N SER A 54 -24.33 0.98 29.32
CA SER A 54 -25.41 0.23 29.98
C SER A 54 -24.83 -0.66 31.07
N GLU A 55 -25.16 -0.34 32.32
CA GLU A 55 -24.88 -1.13 33.51
C GLU A 55 -25.75 -2.40 33.56
N ALA A 56 -25.12 -3.51 33.93
CA ALA A 56 -25.66 -4.60 34.74
C ALA A 56 -24.44 -5.41 35.21
N GLY A 57 -24.20 -5.72 36.48
CA GLY A 57 -25.11 -6.03 37.58
C GLY A 57 -24.57 -7.32 38.20
N GLU A 58 -24.09 -7.21 39.43
CA GLU A 58 -23.24 -8.15 40.17
C GLU A 58 -23.86 -9.54 40.45
N VAL A 59 -22.93 -10.46 40.71
CA VAL A 59 -23.00 -11.92 40.94
C VAL A 59 -23.84 -12.33 42.16
N ALA A 60 -24.48 -13.50 42.12
CA ALA A 60 -24.87 -14.25 43.32
C ALA A 60 -24.77 -15.78 43.12
N GLU A 61 -24.33 -16.44 44.17
CA GLU A 61 -23.96 -17.86 44.33
C GLU A 61 -25.13 -18.88 44.31
N ALA A 62 -24.77 -20.08 43.83
CA ALA A 62 -25.08 -21.45 44.28
C ALA A 62 -26.52 -21.90 44.59
N GLU A 63 -26.93 -23.03 43.99
CA GLU A 63 -27.20 -24.30 44.71
C GLU A 63 -27.09 -25.51 43.74
N GLU A 64 -26.49 -26.60 44.23
CA GLU A 64 -26.47 -27.93 43.60
C GLU A 64 -27.87 -28.56 43.63
N SER A 65 -28.37 -29.03 42.49
CA SER A 65 -29.48 -29.98 42.43
C SER A 65 -29.22 -31.00 41.35
N SER A 66 -29.36 -32.27 41.73
CA SER A 66 -29.30 -33.44 40.85
C SER A 66 -30.43 -33.40 39.83
N ASP A 67 -30.12 -33.60 38.55
CA ASP A 67 -31.11 -34.07 37.59
C ASP A 67 -30.49 -34.97 36.50
N GLU A 68 -31.34 -35.91 36.12
CA GLU A 68 -31.16 -37.03 35.21
C GLU A 68 -30.78 -36.58 33.79
N ALA A 69 -29.84 -37.30 33.16
CA ALA A 69 -29.29 -36.95 31.85
C ALA A 69 -30.35 -36.91 30.74
N THR A 70 -30.82 -35.71 30.44
CA THR A 70 -31.59 -35.36 29.24
C THR A 70 -30.61 -35.27 28.06
N PRO A 71 -30.92 -35.83 26.87
CA PRO A 71 -30.02 -35.71 25.72
C PRO A 71 -29.80 -34.24 25.38
N GLU A 72 -28.52 -33.87 25.26
CA GLU A 72 -28.04 -32.55 24.85
C GLU A 72 -28.72 -32.15 23.52
N PRO A 73 -29.28 -30.93 23.42
CA PRO A 73 -29.82 -30.46 22.15
C PRO A 73 -28.68 -30.44 21.13
N GLU A 74 -28.89 -31.17 20.03
CA GLU A 74 -28.01 -31.22 18.88
C GLU A 74 -27.67 -29.77 18.47
N ASN A 75 -26.38 -29.42 18.56
CA ASN A 75 -25.85 -28.10 18.19
C ASN A 75 -26.34 -27.76 16.78
N THR A 76 -27.40 -26.96 16.70
CA THR A 76 -27.85 -26.41 15.42
C THR A 76 -26.76 -25.43 15.00
N PRO A 77 -26.09 -25.61 13.84
CA PRO A 77 -25.06 -24.68 13.41
C PRO A 77 -25.70 -23.29 13.33
N THR A 78 -25.16 -22.33 14.09
CA THR A 78 -25.52 -20.92 13.96
C THR A 78 -25.26 -20.53 12.51
N PRO A 79 -26.24 -19.92 11.80
CA PRO A 79 -26.01 -19.49 10.43
C PRO A 79 -24.88 -18.45 10.45
N THR A 80 -23.81 -18.71 9.70
CA THR A 80 -22.81 -17.69 9.41
C THR A 80 -23.53 -16.50 8.75
N PRO A 81 -23.40 -15.27 9.27
CA PRO A 81 -24.04 -14.12 8.66
C PRO A 81 -23.58 -14.01 7.21
N THR A 82 -24.52 -13.84 6.29
CA THR A 82 -24.18 -13.49 4.91
C THR A 82 -23.55 -12.09 4.93
N PRO A 83 -22.30 -11.92 4.48
CA PRO A 83 -21.68 -10.61 4.46
C PRO A 83 -22.49 -9.64 3.57
N PRO A 84 -22.59 -8.36 3.97
CA PRO A 84 -23.20 -7.35 3.11
C PRO A 84 -22.43 -7.20 1.78
N ASP A 85 -23.06 -6.55 0.80
CA ASP A 85 -22.48 -6.43 -0.53
C ASP A 85 -21.30 -5.44 -0.61
N PHE A 86 -21.16 -4.57 0.40
CA PHE A 86 -20.13 -3.54 0.47
C PHE A 86 -19.84 -3.14 1.92
N ARG A 87 -18.60 -2.68 2.14
CA ARG A 87 -18.15 -1.91 3.32
C ARG A 87 -18.70 -0.48 3.24
N THR A 88 -18.17 0.44 4.03
CA THR A 88 -18.65 1.82 4.11
C THR A 88 -18.43 2.58 2.79
N SER A 89 -19.44 3.38 2.40
CA SER A 89 -19.39 4.35 1.29
C SER A 89 -18.79 3.80 -0.03
N PRO A 90 -19.43 2.80 -0.68
CA PRO A 90 -18.87 2.18 -1.86
C PRO A 90 -18.71 3.19 -3.02
N LEU A 91 -17.62 3.07 -3.76
CA LEU A 91 -17.34 3.86 -4.95
C LEU A 91 -17.50 3.02 -6.22
N SER A 92 -17.90 3.65 -7.31
CA SER A 92 -17.93 3.00 -8.63
C SER A 92 -16.66 3.35 -9.40
N LEU A 93 -15.93 2.34 -9.85
CA LEU A 93 -14.75 2.48 -10.69
C LEU A 93 -15.15 2.19 -12.15
N PRO A 94 -15.32 3.22 -13.00
CA PRO A 94 -15.74 3.05 -14.39
C PRO A 94 -14.61 2.53 -15.29
N ARG A 95 -15.00 1.84 -16.37
CA ARG A 95 -14.06 1.52 -17.46
C ARG A 95 -13.54 2.79 -18.14
N CYS A 96 -12.27 2.75 -18.53
CA CYS A 96 -11.69 3.78 -19.39
C CYS A 96 -12.44 3.80 -20.74
N THR A 97 -12.65 4.99 -21.28
CA THR A 97 -13.37 5.24 -22.54
C THR A 97 -12.49 5.82 -23.63
N VAL A 98 -11.27 6.27 -23.28
CA VAL A 98 -10.20 6.65 -24.20
C VAL A 98 -8.96 5.78 -24.00
N ASP A 99 -8.09 5.76 -25.01
CA ASP A 99 -6.74 5.21 -24.86
C ASP A 99 -5.90 6.19 -24.04
N LEU A 100 -5.33 5.73 -22.93
CA LEU A 100 -4.47 6.53 -22.06
C LEU A 100 -2.99 6.30 -22.40
N THR A 101 -2.26 7.38 -22.66
CA THR A 101 -0.81 7.31 -22.86
C THR A 101 -0.11 7.57 -21.54
N ILE A 102 0.74 6.65 -21.08
CA ILE A 102 1.51 6.83 -19.84
C ILE A 102 2.66 7.82 -20.07
N ASP A 103 2.42 9.09 -19.80
CA ASP A 103 3.37 10.19 -19.99
C ASP A 103 3.28 11.30 -18.92
N ALA A 104 2.46 11.07 -17.90
CA ALA A 104 2.11 11.98 -16.82
C ALA A 104 1.54 13.32 -17.32
N GLN A 105 0.87 13.34 -18.47
CA GLN A 105 0.13 14.50 -18.97
C GLN A 105 -1.36 14.40 -18.67
N ARG A 106 -1.97 15.54 -18.28
CA ARG A 106 -3.41 15.61 -17.98
C ARG A 106 -4.32 15.59 -19.20
N SER A 107 -3.79 15.61 -20.43
CA SER A 107 -4.61 15.80 -21.64
C SER A 107 -5.62 14.69 -21.84
N ASP A 108 -5.21 13.45 -21.65
CA ASP A 108 -6.04 12.29 -21.94
C ASP A 108 -7.02 12.06 -20.77
N TRP A 109 -6.57 12.28 -19.54
CA TRP A 109 -7.41 12.31 -18.34
C TRP A 109 -8.49 13.39 -18.37
N ALA A 110 -8.23 14.54 -18.98
CA ALA A 110 -9.26 15.56 -19.18
C ALA A 110 -10.38 15.09 -20.14
N LEU A 111 -10.08 14.17 -21.06
CA LEU A 111 -11.07 13.52 -21.92
C LEU A 111 -11.81 12.40 -21.16
N GLU A 112 -11.13 11.72 -20.24
CA GLU A 112 -11.68 10.66 -19.38
C GLU A 112 -12.42 11.19 -18.13
N ALA A 113 -12.48 12.50 -17.91
CA ALA A 113 -13.00 13.11 -16.67
C ALA A 113 -14.45 12.69 -16.32
N ALA A 114 -15.27 12.33 -17.32
CA ALA A 114 -16.65 11.86 -17.10
C ALA A 114 -16.76 10.35 -16.84
N ALA A 115 -15.70 9.59 -17.13
CA ALA A 115 -15.63 8.14 -17.03
C ALA A 115 -14.38 7.69 -16.25
N SER A 116 -14.00 8.50 -15.26
CA SER A 116 -13.01 8.18 -14.23
C SER A 116 -13.56 8.45 -12.84
N LEU A 117 -13.14 7.63 -11.87
CA LEU A 117 -13.37 7.86 -10.46
C LEU A 117 -12.35 8.87 -9.95
N ASN A 118 -12.82 9.97 -9.36
CA ASN A 118 -11.99 11.02 -8.79
C ASN A 118 -12.02 10.93 -7.25
N ILE A 119 -10.86 10.87 -6.61
CA ILE A 119 -10.71 10.66 -5.17
C ILE A 119 -9.75 11.71 -4.60
N SER A 120 -10.14 12.39 -3.52
CA SER A 120 -9.25 13.26 -2.73
C SER A 120 -8.55 12.47 -1.62
N LEU A 121 -7.24 12.62 -1.51
CA LEU A 121 -6.39 12.05 -0.46
C LEU A 121 -6.02 13.16 0.53
N GLU A 122 -6.85 13.36 1.56
CA GLU A 122 -6.73 14.50 2.48
C GLU A 122 -6.89 14.13 3.96
N ALA A 123 -7.22 12.87 4.27
CA ALA A 123 -7.34 12.41 5.65
C ALA A 123 -5.99 11.86 6.14
N ASN A 124 -5.39 12.50 7.15
CA ASN A 124 -4.21 11.94 7.81
C ASN A 124 -4.57 10.63 8.51
N THR A 125 -3.79 9.58 8.23
CA THR A 125 -3.96 8.21 8.73
C THR A 125 -2.73 7.71 9.47
N PHE A 126 -1.60 8.40 9.33
CA PHE A 126 -0.38 8.15 10.09
C PHE A 126 0.38 9.46 10.37
N GLY A 127 1.05 9.51 11.52
CA GLY A 127 1.95 10.61 11.87
C GLY A 127 1.31 12.00 11.95
N PRO A 128 0.14 12.20 12.59
CA PRO A 128 -0.58 13.49 12.58
C PRO A 128 0.22 14.67 13.15
N SER A 129 1.23 14.41 13.98
CA SER A 129 2.11 15.46 14.51
C SER A 129 3.12 16.00 13.49
N ASN A 130 3.32 15.28 12.38
CA ASN A 130 4.18 15.67 11.27
C ASN A 130 3.38 16.09 10.04
N TRP A 131 2.07 16.29 10.16
CA TRP A 131 1.22 16.73 9.05
C TRP A 131 0.57 18.08 9.37
N ASP A 132 0.92 19.14 8.63
CA ASP A 132 0.41 20.52 8.82
C ASP A 132 -0.72 20.89 7.84
N GLY A 133 -1.49 19.89 7.41
CA GLY A 133 -2.67 20.08 6.57
C GLY A 133 -2.41 19.81 5.08
N THR A 134 -3.39 20.08 4.23
CA THR A 134 -3.36 19.67 2.81
C THR A 134 -2.30 20.39 1.96
N GLN A 135 -1.70 21.47 2.45
CA GLN A 135 -0.55 22.11 1.79
C GLN A 135 0.77 21.39 2.08
N ASP A 136 0.82 20.61 3.16
CA ASP A 136 1.95 19.79 3.56
C ASP A 136 1.98 18.52 2.70
N SER A 137 0.92 17.72 2.78
CA SER A 137 0.76 16.52 1.95
C SER A 137 -0.72 16.27 1.64
N SER A 138 -1.07 16.18 0.36
CA SER A 138 -2.41 15.77 -0.12
C SER A 138 -2.38 15.39 -1.60
N GLY A 139 -3.48 14.86 -2.13
CA GLY A 139 -3.57 14.62 -3.57
C GLY A 139 -4.96 14.41 -4.10
N ILE A 140 -5.07 14.41 -5.43
CA ILE A 140 -6.27 13.98 -6.15
C ILE A 140 -5.86 12.88 -7.11
N VAL A 141 -6.59 11.78 -7.07
CA VAL A 141 -6.37 10.62 -7.92
C VAL A 141 -7.56 10.41 -8.85
N GLN A 142 -7.28 10.23 -10.13
CA GLN A 142 -8.22 9.75 -11.13
C GLN A 142 -7.93 8.28 -11.43
N LEU A 143 -8.99 7.46 -11.49
CA LEU A 143 -8.90 6.03 -11.75
C LEU A 143 -9.90 5.63 -12.84
N CYS A 144 -9.49 4.73 -13.73
CA CYS A 144 -10.38 3.96 -14.57
C CYS A 144 -9.75 2.59 -14.83
N TRP A 145 -10.51 1.65 -15.39
CA TRP A 145 -10.00 0.30 -15.65
C TRP A 145 -10.27 -0.20 -17.06
N THR A 146 -9.47 -1.19 -17.47
CA THR A 146 -9.67 -2.02 -18.65
C THR A 146 -9.60 -3.49 -18.24
N ASP A 147 -9.87 -4.42 -19.15
CA ASP A 147 -9.77 -5.86 -18.85
C ASP A 147 -8.35 -6.29 -18.44
N ASP A 148 -7.32 -5.53 -18.84
CA ASP A 148 -5.93 -5.87 -18.61
C ASP A 148 -5.30 -5.06 -17.46
N ASP A 149 -5.71 -3.80 -17.29
CA ASP A 149 -5.03 -2.85 -16.40
C ASP A 149 -5.97 -1.94 -15.60
N LEU A 150 -5.52 -1.56 -14.41
CA LEU A 150 -5.97 -0.39 -13.64
C LEU A 150 -5.11 0.82 -14.01
N PHE A 151 -5.74 1.92 -14.39
CA PHE A 151 -5.05 3.18 -14.67
C PHE A 151 -5.22 4.15 -13.52
N LEU A 152 -4.15 4.86 -13.19
CA LEU A 152 -4.09 5.86 -12.13
C LEU A 152 -3.37 7.11 -12.62
N PHE A 153 -3.96 8.28 -12.35
CA PHE A 153 -3.27 9.56 -12.45
C PHE A 153 -3.46 10.35 -11.17
N ALA A 154 -2.36 10.69 -10.52
CA ALA A 154 -2.33 11.44 -9.29
C ALA A 154 -1.70 12.81 -9.52
N THR A 155 -2.37 13.85 -9.07
CA THR A 155 -1.76 15.16 -8.80
C THR A 155 -1.53 15.27 -7.30
N VAL A 156 -0.27 15.30 -6.88
CA VAL A 156 0.14 15.36 -5.48
C VAL A 156 0.56 16.78 -5.11
N THR A 157 0.07 17.25 -3.97
CA THR A 157 0.57 18.41 -3.25
C THR A 157 1.48 17.91 -2.14
N ASP A 158 2.71 18.37 -2.17
CA ASP A 158 3.76 18.00 -1.24
C ASP A 158 4.62 19.27 -1.08
N ASP A 159 4.90 19.70 0.15
CA ASP A 159 5.69 20.90 0.39
C ASP A 159 7.19 20.64 0.19
N ARG A 160 7.63 19.40 0.39
CA ARG A 160 9.03 18.99 0.39
C ARG A 160 9.28 17.49 0.14
N HIS A 161 9.21 17.14 -1.12
CA HIS A 161 9.72 15.85 -1.64
C HIS A 161 11.13 15.42 -1.19
N VAL A 162 11.18 14.31 -0.46
CA VAL A 162 12.33 13.47 -0.14
C VAL A 162 12.04 11.99 -0.44
N GLN A 163 12.54 11.52 -1.59
CA GLN A 163 12.62 10.09 -1.91
C GLN A 163 14.07 9.61 -1.95
N THR A 164 14.56 9.07 -0.83
CA THR A 164 15.93 8.52 -0.72
C THR A 164 16.02 7.02 -0.99
N GLN A 165 14.89 6.33 -1.00
CA GLN A 165 14.77 4.88 -1.04
C GLN A 165 14.21 4.37 -2.37
N SER A 166 14.16 3.06 -2.54
CA SER A 166 13.60 2.37 -3.71
C SER A 166 13.28 0.94 -3.33
N GLY A 167 12.45 0.25 -4.12
CA GLY A 167 12.13 -1.15 -3.85
C GLY A 167 11.42 -1.31 -2.50
N LEU A 168 11.79 -2.33 -1.72
CA LEU A 168 11.07 -2.67 -0.48
C LEU A 168 11.17 -1.62 0.64
N THR A 169 11.97 -0.57 0.47
CA THR A 169 12.08 0.54 1.43
C THR A 169 11.53 1.87 0.88
N ALA A 170 10.92 1.88 -0.31
CA ALA A 170 10.44 3.11 -0.96
C ALA A 170 9.38 3.86 -0.14
N TRP A 171 8.57 3.15 0.64
CA TRP A 171 7.58 3.67 1.60
C TRP A 171 8.16 4.61 2.68
N GLN A 172 9.48 4.60 2.87
CA GLN A 172 10.16 5.49 3.80
C GLN A 172 10.45 6.89 3.20
N GLY A 173 10.05 7.15 1.97
CA GLY A 173 10.07 8.46 1.33
C GLY A 173 8.71 8.79 0.74
N ASP A 174 8.65 9.79 -0.15
CA ASP A 174 7.38 10.10 -0.81
C ASP A 174 7.03 9.07 -1.87
N GLU A 175 5.85 8.51 -1.74
CA GLU A 175 5.27 7.59 -2.73
C GLU A 175 3.76 7.52 -2.60
N ILE A 176 3.12 6.97 -3.64
CA ILE A 176 1.71 6.62 -3.61
C ILE A 176 1.60 5.13 -3.28
N GLU A 177 0.83 4.78 -2.27
CA GLU A 177 0.55 3.40 -1.89
C GLU A 177 -0.88 3.01 -2.23
N LEU A 178 -1.06 1.77 -2.70
CA LEU A 178 -2.37 1.17 -2.92
C LEU A 178 -2.46 -0.12 -2.12
N VAL A 179 -3.55 -0.26 -1.36
CA VAL A 179 -3.95 -1.54 -0.75
C VAL A 179 -5.21 -2.04 -1.44
N PHE A 180 -5.23 -3.32 -1.78
CA PHE A 180 -6.27 -3.93 -2.59
C PHE A 180 -6.62 -5.32 -2.06
N ASP A 181 -7.89 -5.54 -1.78
CA ASP A 181 -8.47 -6.80 -1.31
C ASP A 181 -9.20 -7.43 -2.49
N SER A 182 -8.64 -8.54 -2.99
CA SER A 182 -9.09 -9.17 -4.23
C SER A 182 -10.26 -10.15 -4.05
N ASN A 183 -10.55 -10.52 -2.80
CA ASN A 183 -11.56 -11.48 -2.39
C ASN A 183 -12.51 -10.94 -1.32
N LEU A 184 -12.81 -9.64 -1.36
CA LEU A 184 -13.64 -8.91 -0.38
C LEU A 184 -14.84 -9.68 0.22
N ARG A 185 -15.54 -10.49 -0.58
CA ARG A 185 -16.71 -11.25 -0.08
C ARG A 185 -16.34 -12.51 0.70
N GLY A 186 -15.21 -13.12 0.40
CA GLY A 186 -14.74 -14.38 0.98
C GLY A 186 -14.32 -14.24 2.44
N ASP A 187 -13.76 -13.08 2.78
CA ASP A 187 -13.12 -12.75 4.06
C ASP A 187 -13.53 -11.35 4.56
N PHE A 188 -14.73 -10.92 4.18
CA PHE A 188 -15.27 -9.57 4.43
C PHE A 188 -15.04 -8.99 5.84
N PHE A 189 -15.03 -9.85 6.87
CA PHE A 189 -14.91 -9.50 8.29
C PHE A 189 -13.52 -9.75 8.87
N ASP A 190 -12.54 -10.18 8.07
CA ASP A 190 -11.22 -10.55 8.55
C ASP A 190 -10.34 -9.29 8.69
N GLU A 191 -9.98 -8.97 9.93
CA GLU A 191 -9.21 -7.77 10.31
C GLU A 191 -7.70 -7.91 10.08
N VAL A 192 -7.27 -9.01 9.46
CA VAL A 192 -5.87 -9.33 9.24
C VAL A 192 -5.71 -9.70 7.79
N TRP A 193 -4.88 -8.95 7.09
CA TRP A 193 -4.60 -9.20 5.68
C TRP A 193 -4.02 -10.62 5.42
N ASP A 194 -4.29 -11.18 4.25
CA ASP A 194 -3.78 -12.50 3.85
C ASP A 194 -3.06 -12.51 2.49
N ASP A 195 -3.12 -13.63 1.76
CA ASP A 195 -2.45 -13.83 0.48
C ASP A 195 -3.17 -13.15 -0.70
N ASP A 196 -4.45 -12.78 -0.55
CA ASP A 196 -5.23 -12.12 -1.59
C ASP A 196 -5.32 -10.60 -1.42
N ASP A 197 -4.88 -10.12 -0.26
CA ASP A 197 -4.58 -8.74 0.04
C ASP A 197 -3.22 -8.32 -0.52
N THR A 198 -3.22 -7.23 -1.27
CA THR A 198 -2.05 -6.72 -1.96
C THR A 198 -1.77 -5.29 -1.53
N GLN A 199 -0.52 -5.00 -1.15
CA GLN A 199 -0.03 -3.64 -0.96
C GLN A 199 1.07 -3.35 -1.99
N ILE A 200 0.91 -2.29 -2.78
CA ILE A 200 1.94 -1.81 -3.71
C ILE A 200 2.32 -0.37 -3.42
N GLY A 201 3.58 -0.04 -3.70
CA GLY A 201 4.11 1.32 -3.72
C GLY A 201 4.44 1.75 -5.15
N LEU A 202 4.06 2.97 -5.50
CA LEU A 202 4.36 3.66 -6.74
C LEU A 202 5.20 4.89 -6.40
N SER A 203 6.52 4.72 -6.48
CA SER A 203 7.47 5.79 -6.19
C SER A 203 7.65 6.68 -7.43
N PRO A 204 7.53 8.02 -7.31
CA PRO A 204 7.87 8.95 -8.38
C PRO A 204 9.40 9.09 -8.62
N GLY A 205 10.22 8.43 -7.80
CA GLY A 205 11.67 8.65 -7.79
C GLY A 205 12.07 9.95 -7.10
N ASP A 206 13.27 10.45 -7.39
CA ASP A 206 13.78 11.70 -6.79
C ASP A 206 13.79 12.90 -7.75
N PHE A 207 13.29 12.72 -8.97
CA PHE A 207 13.32 13.69 -10.07
C PHE A 207 14.73 14.20 -10.46
N ILE A 208 15.78 13.47 -10.07
CA ILE A 208 17.19 13.82 -10.33
C ILE A 208 17.95 12.65 -10.96
N SER A 209 17.96 11.50 -10.29
CA SER A 209 18.78 10.34 -10.63
C SER A 209 18.11 8.99 -10.39
N ARG A 210 17.02 8.97 -9.64
CA ARG A 210 16.19 7.80 -9.38
C ARG A 210 14.92 7.94 -10.20
N ASP A 211 14.74 6.96 -11.08
CA ASP A 211 13.56 6.85 -11.92
C ASP A 211 12.34 6.43 -11.10
N PRO A 212 11.12 6.74 -11.58
CA PRO A 212 9.89 6.17 -11.03
C PRO A 212 9.93 4.64 -11.04
N SER A 213 9.33 4.01 -10.02
CA SER A 213 9.32 2.55 -9.91
C SER A 213 8.14 2.02 -9.10
N GLY A 214 7.71 0.81 -9.44
CA GLY A 214 6.72 0.06 -8.68
C GLY A 214 7.35 -1.04 -7.82
N VAL A 215 6.77 -1.27 -6.65
CA VAL A 215 7.11 -2.35 -5.72
C VAL A 215 5.83 -2.96 -5.18
N ARG A 216 5.82 -4.27 -4.95
CA ARG A 216 4.80 -4.93 -4.11
C ARG A 216 5.40 -5.20 -2.74
N TYR A 217 4.76 -4.69 -1.70
CA TYR A 217 5.09 -4.98 -0.31
C TYR A 217 4.44 -6.30 0.10
N GLN A 218 3.11 -6.42 0.08
CA GLN A 218 2.33 -7.61 0.49
C GLN A 218 1.69 -8.29 -0.74
N PRO A 219 1.52 -9.64 -0.81
CA PRO A 219 1.87 -10.68 0.18
C PRO A 219 3.31 -11.19 0.10
N GLN A 220 3.97 -10.94 -1.04
CA GLN A 220 5.37 -11.26 -1.23
C GLN A 220 6.09 -10.06 -1.82
N GLY A 221 7.06 -9.55 -1.06
CA GLY A 221 7.96 -8.49 -1.45
C GLY A 221 8.54 -8.71 -2.84
N GLN A 222 8.21 -7.83 -3.78
CA GLN A 222 8.70 -7.86 -5.15
C GLN A 222 9.06 -6.45 -5.61
N GLU A 223 10.35 -6.21 -5.81
CA GLU A 223 10.86 -5.01 -6.45
C GLU A 223 10.72 -5.07 -7.98
N ASN A 224 10.76 -3.91 -8.64
CA ASN A 224 10.62 -3.80 -10.10
C ASN A 224 9.34 -4.47 -10.58
N LEU A 225 8.23 -4.12 -9.94
CA LEU A 225 6.90 -4.58 -10.33
C LEU A 225 6.65 -4.19 -11.80
N PRO A 226 6.03 -5.05 -12.62
CA PRO A 226 5.81 -4.79 -14.04
C PRO A 226 4.66 -3.79 -14.23
N VAL A 227 4.87 -2.55 -13.79
CA VAL A 227 3.97 -1.42 -13.98
C VAL A 227 4.65 -0.42 -14.91
N ASP A 228 3.88 0.16 -15.83
CA ASP A 228 4.35 1.31 -16.60
C ASP A 228 4.04 2.55 -15.78
N ILE A 229 5.07 3.29 -15.40
CA ILE A 229 4.97 4.43 -14.47
C ILE A 229 5.81 5.59 -14.99
N VAL A 230 5.22 6.79 -15.00
CA VAL A 230 5.90 8.05 -15.29
C VAL A 230 5.49 9.06 -14.23
N ALA A 231 6.45 9.85 -13.77
CA ALA A 231 6.18 10.98 -12.90
C ALA A 231 6.89 12.22 -13.43
N ILE A 232 6.22 13.37 -13.34
CA ILE A 232 6.79 14.66 -13.70
C ILE A 232 6.59 15.65 -12.57
N ARG A 233 7.58 16.52 -12.41
CA ARG A 233 7.50 17.70 -11.57
C ARG A 233 7.79 18.92 -12.42
N GLU A 234 6.90 19.92 -12.37
CA GLU A 234 7.19 21.21 -12.99
C GLU A 234 8.34 21.91 -12.26
N PHE A 235 9.23 22.58 -13.00
CA PHE A 235 10.31 23.35 -12.41
C PHE A 235 9.76 24.58 -11.67
N GLY A 236 9.89 24.59 -10.34
CA GLY A 236 9.46 25.67 -9.44
C GLY A 236 9.84 25.38 -7.99
N GLU A 237 9.62 26.33 -7.07
CA GLU A 237 9.68 26.05 -5.62
C GLU A 237 8.36 25.39 -5.20
N GLY A 238 8.41 24.22 -4.54
CA GLY A 238 7.25 23.42 -4.10
C GLY A 238 7.31 21.96 -4.59
N GLY A 239 7.00 21.00 -3.71
CA GLY A 239 7.15 19.55 -3.90
C GLY A 239 6.02 18.86 -4.68
N SER A 240 5.06 19.58 -5.28
CA SER A 240 4.02 18.95 -6.09
C SER A 240 4.57 18.15 -7.27
N TYR A 241 3.89 17.07 -7.62
CA TYR A 241 4.19 16.25 -8.80
C TYR A 241 2.93 15.62 -9.37
N ASP A 242 2.99 15.28 -10.66
CA ASP A 242 2.02 14.41 -11.31
C ASP A 242 2.66 13.03 -11.49
N LEU A 243 1.92 11.97 -11.15
CA LEU A 243 2.32 10.57 -11.34
C LEU A 243 1.21 9.85 -12.10
N GLU A 244 1.59 9.13 -13.15
CA GLU A 244 0.69 8.31 -13.94
C GLU A 244 1.21 6.87 -13.98
N ALA A 245 0.30 5.92 -13.76
CA ALA A 245 0.63 4.50 -13.75
C ALA A 245 -0.44 3.64 -14.45
N GLN A 246 0.05 2.66 -15.20
CA GLN A 246 -0.72 1.52 -15.68
C GLN A 246 -0.29 0.29 -14.86
N VAL A 247 -1.24 -0.27 -14.12
CA VAL A 247 -1.02 -1.40 -13.20
C VAL A 247 -1.78 -2.62 -13.72
N PRO A 248 -1.09 -3.66 -14.23
CA PRO A 248 -1.77 -4.87 -14.70
C PRO A 248 -2.51 -5.57 -13.56
N TRP A 249 -3.73 -6.07 -13.81
CA TRP A 249 -4.52 -6.76 -12.78
C TRP A 249 -3.85 -8.01 -12.19
N SER A 250 -2.90 -8.60 -12.93
CA SER A 250 -2.05 -9.68 -12.44
C SER A 250 -1.20 -9.32 -11.22
N VAL A 251 -0.95 -8.02 -10.97
CA VAL A 251 -0.30 -7.52 -9.76
C VAL A 251 -1.13 -7.85 -8.51
N PHE A 252 -2.46 -7.76 -8.64
CA PHE A 252 -3.45 -8.02 -7.59
C PHE A 252 -3.98 -9.47 -7.62
N SER A 253 -3.33 -10.35 -8.39
CA SER A 253 -3.73 -11.76 -8.54
C SER A 253 -5.19 -11.98 -8.95
N THR A 254 -5.82 -11.00 -9.60
CA THR A 254 -7.23 -11.05 -9.96
C THR A 254 -7.44 -10.88 -11.46
N ASN A 255 -8.63 -11.27 -11.93
CA ASN A 255 -9.10 -10.98 -13.28
C ASN A 255 -10.36 -10.12 -13.15
N PRO A 256 -10.32 -8.85 -13.54
CA PRO A 256 -11.40 -7.91 -13.28
C PRO A 256 -12.67 -8.32 -14.04
N GLN A 257 -13.83 -8.07 -13.45
CA GLN A 257 -15.10 -8.17 -14.16
C GLN A 257 -16.02 -7.03 -13.75
N SER A 258 -16.76 -6.46 -14.71
CA SER A 258 -17.78 -5.46 -14.39
C SER A 258 -18.83 -6.07 -13.45
N GLY A 259 -19.14 -5.34 -12.38
CA GLY A 259 -20.06 -5.74 -11.32
C GLY A 259 -19.38 -6.37 -10.11
N GLU A 260 -18.09 -6.75 -10.21
CA GLU A 260 -17.34 -7.27 -9.06
C GLU A 260 -16.92 -6.14 -8.12
N SER A 261 -16.83 -6.49 -6.85
CA SER A 261 -16.45 -5.58 -5.77
C SER A 261 -15.14 -6.01 -5.13
N TYR A 262 -14.30 -5.02 -4.81
CA TYR A 262 -12.98 -5.19 -4.20
C TYR A 262 -12.81 -4.20 -3.05
N GLY A 263 -11.90 -4.47 -2.11
CA GLY A 263 -11.42 -3.42 -1.21
C GLY A 263 -10.33 -2.61 -1.90
N LEU A 264 -10.36 -1.28 -1.74
CA LEU A 264 -9.31 -0.40 -2.24
C LEU A 264 -9.13 0.77 -1.26
N CYS A 265 -7.87 1.04 -0.90
CA CYS A 265 -7.46 2.35 -0.46
C CYS A 265 -6.22 2.81 -1.21
N ILE A 266 -6.09 4.13 -1.31
CA ILE A 266 -4.95 4.80 -1.91
C ILE A 266 -4.48 5.81 -0.88
N ALA A 267 -3.17 5.87 -0.68
CA ALA A 267 -2.55 6.76 0.26
C ALA A 267 -1.30 7.41 -0.34
N ILE A 268 -0.88 8.52 0.25
CA ILE A 268 0.41 9.16 -0.02
C ILE A 268 1.22 9.03 1.26
N SER A 269 2.37 8.38 1.13
CA SER A 269 3.44 8.37 2.12
C SER A 269 4.32 9.59 1.92
N ASP A 270 4.78 10.15 3.03
CA ASP A 270 5.28 11.52 3.07
C ASP A 270 6.54 11.62 3.95
N ASN A 271 7.57 12.31 3.44
CA ASN A 271 8.83 12.53 4.11
C ASN A 271 9.44 13.89 3.73
N ASP A 272 9.66 14.72 4.74
CA ASP A 272 10.27 16.04 4.62
C ASP A 272 11.69 16.10 5.20
N GLN A 273 12.31 14.98 5.57
CA GLN A 273 13.66 14.92 6.14
C GLN A 273 14.71 14.53 5.09
N PRO A 274 15.40 15.49 4.42
CA PRO A 274 16.39 15.18 3.41
C PRO A 274 17.49 14.27 3.92
N GLY A 275 17.76 13.23 3.13
CA GLY A 275 18.80 12.26 3.44
C GLY A 275 18.38 11.21 4.46
N GLU A 276 17.18 11.31 5.04
CA GLU A 276 16.62 10.29 5.91
C GLU A 276 15.65 9.38 5.15
N ALA A 277 15.52 8.16 5.65
CA ALA A 277 14.55 7.17 5.20
C ALA A 277 13.53 7.00 6.34
N LEU A 278 12.50 7.84 6.32
CA LEU A 278 11.50 7.93 7.37
C LEU A 278 10.17 8.41 6.79
N GLN A 279 9.17 7.54 6.82
CA GLN A 279 7.80 7.99 6.64
C GLN A 279 7.41 8.84 7.85
N GLN A 280 7.13 10.12 7.63
CA GLN A 280 6.74 11.06 8.66
C GLN A 280 5.23 11.11 8.83
N SER A 281 4.49 11.07 7.72
CA SER A 281 3.04 11.10 7.70
C SER A 281 2.47 10.21 6.58
N MET A 282 1.15 9.97 6.63
CA MET A 282 0.41 9.36 5.51
C MET A 282 -0.97 9.98 5.42
N VAL A 283 -1.41 10.31 4.20
CA VAL A 283 -2.78 10.78 3.92
C VAL A 283 -3.51 9.84 2.95
N SER A 284 -4.80 9.63 3.17
CA SER A 284 -5.64 8.75 2.36
C SER A 284 -7.04 9.32 2.16
N HIS A 285 -7.83 8.70 1.29
CA HIS A 285 -9.28 8.88 1.24
C HIS A 285 -10.02 7.98 2.23
N CYS A 286 -9.38 6.89 2.66
CA CYS A 286 -9.89 6.00 3.68
C CYS A 286 -9.58 6.59 5.06
N GLN A 287 -10.54 7.30 5.64
CA GLN A 287 -10.32 8.10 6.87
C GLN A 287 -9.79 7.29 8.07
N GLY A 288 -10.03 5.99 8.11
CA GLY A 288 -9.56 5.09 9.17
C GLY A 288 -8.59 4.03 8.66
N LEU A 289 -7.85 4.30 7.57
CA LEU A 289 -6.94 3.32 6.96
C LEU A 289 -5.97 2.73 7.99
N ILE A 290 -6.02 1.41 8.12
CA ILE A 290 -4.99 0.60 8.75
C ILE A 290 -4.49 -0.35 7.66
N ILE A 291 -3.24 -0.17 7.22
CA ILE A 291 -2.65 -0.90 6.08
C ILE A 291 -2.75 -2.42 6.22
N THR A 292 -2.73 -2.95 7.44
CA THR A 292 -2.74 -4.40 7.70
C THR A 292 -4.13 -4.98 8.01
N ASP A 293 -5.16 -4.13 8.03
CA ASP A 293 -6.54 -4.50 8.34
C ASP A 293 -7.44 -4.16 7.15
N PRO A 294 -7.76 -5.16 6.30
CA PRO A 294 -8.61 -4.98 5.13
C PRO A 294 -9.98 -4.40 5.47
N THR A 295 -10.53 -4.64 6.67
CA THR A 295 -11.85 -4.13 7.05
C THR A 295 -11.94 -2.60 7.07
N THR A 296 -10.78 -1.93 7.16
CA THR A 296 -10.68 -0.47 7.04
C THR A 296 -10.69 0.05 5.61
N TRP A 297 -10.58 -0.84 4.62
CA TRP A 297 -10.54 -0.48 3.21
C TRP A 297 -11.94 -0.33 2.63
N ILE A 298 -12.15 0.70 1.80
CA ILE A 298 -13.48 0.95 1.24
C ILE A 298 -13.77 0.02 0.06
N THR A 299 -15.05 -0.24 -0.19
CA THR A 299 -15.44 -1.04 -1.35
C THR A 299 -15.43 -0.20 -2.61
N ILE A 300 -14.78 -0.70 -3.66
CA ILE A 300 -15.00 -0.26 -5.03
C ILE A 300 -15.80 -1.33 -5.79
N THR A 301 -16.64 -0.90 -6.73
CA THR A 301 -17.29 -1.80 -7.69
C THR A 301 -16.90 -1.41 -9.10
N LEU A 302 -16.39 -2.37 -9.88
CA LEU A 302 -16.07 -2.15 -11.27
C LEU A 302 -17.35 -1.97 -12.09
N THR A 303 -17.40 -0.94 -12.94
CA THR A 303 -18.58 -0.64 -13.77
C THR A 303 -18.19 -0.41 -15.22
N GLY A 304 -19.10 -0.73 -16.14
CA GLY A 304 -18.94 -0.50 -17.59
C GLY A 304 -18.82 -1.77 -18.40
#